data_AF-A0A7R9KMU2-F1
#
_entry.id   AF-A0A7R9KMU2-F1
#
_cell.length_a   1.000
_cell.length_b   1.000
_cell.length_c   1.000
_cell.angle_alpha   90.00
_cell.angle_beta   90.00
_cell.angle_gamma   90.00
#
_symmetry.space_group_name_H-M   'P 1'
#
loop_
_entity.id
_entity.type
_entity.pdbx_description
1 polymer ?
#
loop_
_entity_poly.entity_id
_entity_poly.type
_entity_poly.pdbx_seq_one_letter_code
_entity_poly.pdbx_strand_id
1 'polypeptide(L)' 'PELFPALIYKMREPKVTFLVFLSGKVVVTGAKHRSQLIQAFKRILPILNSAHRRVQH' A
#
# COMPACT_ATOMS: atom_id res chain seq x y z
N PRO A 1 2.64 -24.00 3.99
CA PRO A 1 1.99 -23.02 3.11
C PRO A 1 2.85 -21.75 3.01
N GLU A 2 3.34 -21.44 1.81
CA GLU A 2 4.14 -20.24 1.58
C GLU A 2 3.18 -19.04 1.50
N LEU A 3 3.09 -18.27 2.58
CA LEU A 3 2.31 -17.03 2.60
C LEU A 3 2.99 -16.03 1.67
N PHE A 4 2.24 -15.45 0.74
CA PHE A 4 2.75 -14.41 -0.15
C PHE A 4 3.38 -13.28 0.68
N PRO A 5 4.64 -12.86 0.41
CA PRO A 5 5.45 -12.06 1.33
C PRO A 5 5.08 -10.56 1.36
N ALA A 6 3.84 -10.22 1.01
CA ALA A 6 3.34 -8.85 0.97
C ALA A 6 1.94 -8.72 1.55
N LEU A 7 1.70 -7.60 2.25
CA LEU A 7 0.37 -7.18 2.65
C LEU A 7 -0.40 -6.67 1.43
N ILE A 8 -1.60 -7.20 1.22
CA ILE A 8 -2.49 -6.82 0.13
C ILE A 8 -3.57 -5.87 0.67
N TYR A 9 -3.56 -4.62 0.23
CA TYR A 9 -4.59 -3.63 0.57
C TYR A 9 -5.39 -3.22 -0.67
N LYS A 10 -6.70 -3.45 -0.65
CA LYS A 10 -7.60 -3.12 -1.76
C LYS A 10 -8.39 -1.84 -1.42
N MET A 11 -8.16 -0.79 -2.20
CA MET A 11 -8.88 0.47 -2.09
C MET A 11 -10.04 0.48 -3.10
N ARG A 12 -11.24 0.84 -2.66
CA ARG A 12 -12.41 0.95 -3.54
C ARG A 12 -12.40 2.23 -4.37
N GLU A 13 -11.98 3.33 -3.76
CA GLU A 13 -11.97 4.65 -4.41
C GLU A 13 -10.71 5.45 -4.06
N PRO A 14 -9.85 5.75 -5.04
CA PRO A 14 -9.83 5.18 -6.39
C PRO A 14 -9.65 3.64 -6.36
N LYS A 15 -10.18 2.93 -7.37
CA LYS A 15 -10.11 1.46 -7.44
C LYS A 15 -8.68 1.01 -7.74
N VAL A 16 -7.91 0.73 -6.69
CA VAL A 16 -6.50 0.31 -6.80
C VAL A 16 -6.17 -0.78 -5.77
N THR A 17 -5.10 -1.52 -6.02
CA THR A 17 -4.54 -2.50 -5.08
C THR A 17 -3.10 -2.15 -4.75
N PHE A 18 -2.74 -2.22 -3.47
CA PHE A 18 -1.39 -2.05 -2.95
C PHE A 18 -0.84 -3.40 -2.52
N LEU A 19 0.41 -3.68 -2.91
CA LEU A 19 1.22 -4.75 -2.36
C LEU A 19 2.35 -4.09 -1.57
N VAL A 20 2.37 -4.30 -0.26
CA VAL A 20 3.35 -3.70 0.65
C VAL A 20 4.26 -4.80 1.16
N PHE A 21 5.54 -4.73 0.81
CA PHE A 21 6.54 -5.70 1.23
C PHE A 21 7.20 -5.25 2.54
N LEU A 22 7.70 -6.21 3.32
CA LEU A 22 8.42 -5.93 4.57
C LEU A 22 9.66 -5.04 4.38
N SER A 23 10.26 -5.06 3.18
CA SER A 23 11.37 -4.17 2.79
C SER A 23 10.96 -2.69 2.64
N GLY A 24 9.68 -2.36 2.75
CA GLY A 24 9.14 -1.02 2.50
C GLY A 24 8.87 -0.72 1.02
N LYS A 25 9.18 -1.66 0.11
CA LYS A 25 8.76 -1.55 -1.30
C LYS A 25 7.24 -1.63 -1.39
N VAL A 26 6.66 -0.75 -2.21
CA VAL A 26 5.21 -0.72 -2.47
C VAL A 26 4.95 -0.81 -3.96
N VAL A 27 4.11 -1.76 -4.36
CA VAL A 27 3.59 -1.87 -5.72
C VAL A 27 2.12 -1.45 -5.71
N VAL A 28 1.72 -0.62 -6.67
CA VAL A 28 0.33 -0.14 -6.81
C VAL A 28 -0.17 -0.46 -8.21
N THR A 29 -1.35 -1.08 -8.31
CA THR A 29 -1.96 -1.48 -9.58
C THR A 29 -3.43 -1.06 -9.66
N GLY A 30 -3.98 -0.98 -10.88
CA GLY A 30 -5.39 -0.67 -11.13
C GLY A 30 -5.72 0.82 -11.32
N ALA A 31 -4.76 1.72 -11.16
CA ALA A 31 -4.95 3.15 -11.43
C ALA A 31 -5.07 3.41 -12.94
N LYS A 32 -6.09 4.17 -13.36
CA LYS A 32 -6.27 4.57 -14.76
C LYS A 32 -5.47 5.81 -15.14
N HIS A 33 -5.19 6.67 -14.17
CA HIS A 33 -4.47 7.93 -14.34
C HIS A 33 -3.48 8.15 -13.20
N ARG A 34 -2.40 8.88 -13.49
CA ARG A 34 -1.38 9.23 -12.48
C ARG A 34 -1.96 9.97 -11.27
N SER A 35 -2.99 10.79 -11.48
CA SER A 35 -3.69 11.50 -10.40
C SER A 35 -4.31 10.53 -9.37
N GLN A 36 -4.89 9.41 -9.82
CA GLN A 36 -5.44 8.38 -8.94
C GLN A 36 -4.36 7.70 -8.12
N LEU A 37 -3.21 7.41 -8.73
CA LEU A 37 -2.05 6.85 -8.02
C LEU A 37 -1.62 7.78 -6.87
N ILE A 38 -1.47 9.07 -7.16
CA ILE A 38 -1.05 10.08 -6.17
C ILE A 38 -2.08 10.20 -5.05
N GLN A 39 -3.37 10.26 -5.38
CA GLN A 39 -4.45 10.34 -4.38
C GLN A 39 -4.50 9.09 -3.49
N ALA A 40 -4.41 7.91 -4.10
CA ALA A 40 -4.43 6.65 -3.37
C ALA A 40 -3.23 6.56 -2.42
N PHE A 41 -2.02 6.85 -2.91
CA PHE A 41 -0.80 6.77 -2.11
C PHE A 41 -0.85 7.74 -0.92
N LYS A 42 -1.34 8.98 -1.12
CA LYS A 42 -1.57 9.95 -0.04
C LYS A 42 -2.51 9.43 1.05
N ARG A 43 -3.55 8.66 0.70
CA ARG A 43 -4.50 8.08 1.66
C ARG A 43 -3.86 6.99 2.53
N ILE A 44 -2.94 6.19 1.99
CA ILE A 44 -2.34 5.07 2.75
C ILE A 44 -1.06 5.43 3.50
N LEU A 45 -0.36 6.48 3.07
CA LEU A 45 0.90 6.96 3.68
C LEU A 45 0.85 7.05 5.22
N PRO A 46 -0.18 7.65 5.84
CA PRO A 46 -0.27 7.71 7.30
C PRO A 46 -0.36 6.33 7.96
N ILE A 47 -1.06 5.38 7.33
CA ILE A 47 -1.21 4.01 7.82
C ILE A 47 0.15 3.30 7.78
N LEU A 48 0.87 3.40 6.65
CA LEU A 48 2.21 2.82 6.50
C LEU A 48 3.18 3.38 7.54
N ASN A 49 3.19 4.70 7.76
CA ASN A 49 4.05 5.34 8.74
C ASN A 49 3.74 4.91 10.18
N SER A 50 2.45 4.73 10.50
CA SER A 50 2.04 4.22 11.82
C SER A 50 2.44 2.75 12.05
N ALA A 51 2.39 1.93 11.00
CA ALA A 51 2.79 0.53 11.05
C ALA A 51 4.31 0.40 11.22
N HIS A 52 5.10 1.20 10.49
CA HIS A 52 6.55 1.19 10.61
C HIS A 52 7.03 1.52 12.04
N ARG A 53 6.42 2.52 12.69
CA ARG A 53 6.78 2.89 14.08
C ARG A 53 6.50 1.79 15.11
N ARG A 54 5.52 0.93 14.86
CA ARG A 54 5.14 -0.18 15.77
C ARG A 54 6.06 -1.39 15.68
N VAL A 55 6.87 -1.51 14.61
CA VAL A 55 7.78 -2.64 14.42
C VAL A 55 9.16 -2.36 15.04
N GLN A 56 9.46 -1.10 15.38
CA GLN A 56 10.72 -0.67 16.00
C GLN A 56 10.66 -0.60 17.54
N HIS A 57 9.51 -0.95 18.14
CA HIS A 57 9.28 -1.12 19.57
C HIS A 57 8.84 -2.54 19.85
#